data_AF-A0A5S3Y8I4-F1
#
_entry.id   AF-A0A5S3Y8I4-F1
#
_cell.length_a   1.000
_cell.length_b   1.000
_cell.length_c   1.000
_cell.angle_alpha   90.00
_cell.angle_beta   90.00
_cell.angle_gamma   90.00
#
_symmetry.space_group_name_H-M   'P 1'
#
loop_
_entity.id
_entity.type
_entity.pdbx_description
1 polymer ?
#
loop_
_entity_poly.entity_id
_entity_poly.type
_entity_poly.pdbx_seq_one_letter_code
_entity_poly.pdbx_strand_id
1 'polypeptide(L)'
;RTIQAKGSMVDQTYLGTAYGTAEEPYEKYSFDDMVEANLNKNTLGGYVAFIQHYFVSAWVPAQDSNNTIYTAVRNGQGIMGLKGEPVNIQANSTANLSATYYMGPK
;
A
#
# COMPACT_ATOMS: atom_id res chain seq x y z
N ARG A 1 -7.57 6.67 -7.03
CA ARG A 1 -8.85 6.62 -7.78
C ARG A 1 -9.87 7.47 -7.02
N THR A 2 -10.78 8.17 -7.69
CA THR A 2 -11.90 8.89 -7.05
C THR A 2 -12.79 7.91 -6.30
N ILE A 3 -13.11 8.19 -5.03
CA ILE A 3 -13.99 7.35 -4.21
C ILE A 3 -15.43 7.47 -4.74
N GLN A 4 -16.10 6.34 -4.97
CA GLN A 4 -17.47 6.30 -5.49
C GLN A 4 -18.35 5.50 -4.54
N ALA A 5 -19.55 6.00 -4.24
CA ALA A 5 -20.47 5.38 -3.30
C ALA A 5 -20.98 4.02 -3.79
N LYS A 6 -21.25 3.12 -2.84
CA LYS A 6 -21.76 1.76 -3.04
C LYS A 6 -23.11 1.77 -3.78
N GLY A 7 -23.07 1.53 -5.10
CA GLY A 7 -24.30 1.52 -5.90
C GLY A 7 -24.07 1.47 -7.40
N SER A 8 -23.56 0.34 -7.91
CA SER A 8 -23.88 -0.13 -9.27
C SER A 8 -23.53 -1.60 -9.38
N MET A 9 -24.54 -2.44 -9.66
CA MET A 9 -24.37 -3.86 -9.98
C MET A 9 -23.61 -4.00 -11.30
N VAL A 10 -22.29 -4.13 -11.27
CA VAL A 10 -21.45 -4.68 -12.35
C VAL A 10 -20.27 -5.46 -11.73
N ASP A 11 -20.38 -6.78 -11.79
CA ASP A 11 -19.39 -7.87 -11.61
C ASP A 11 -18.46 -7.96 -10.38
N GLN A 12 -18.53 -9.15 -9.75
CA GLN A 12 -17.92 -9.63 -8.50
C GLN A 12 -16.39 -9.73 -8.51
N THR A 13 -15.66 -8.64 -8.73
CA THR A 13 -14.20 -8.66 -8.61
C THR A 13 -13.74 -7.53 -7.71
N TYR A 14 -12.94 -7.88 -6.69
CA TYR A 14 -12.45 -6.91 -5.72
C TYR A 14 -11.63 -5.81 -6.42
N LEU A 15 -11.98 -4.57 -6.12
CA LEU A 15 -11.31 -3.37 -6.57
C LEU A 15 -11.00 -2.52 -5.34
N GLY A 16 -9.72 -2.33 -5.05
CA GLY A 16 -9.32 -1.62 -3.84
C GLY A 16 -7.84 -1.85 -3.56
N THR A 17 -7.44 -1.59 -2.33
CA THR A 17 -6.06 -1.84 -1.91
C THR A 17 -5.95 -3.09 -1.05
N ALA A 18 -4.75 -3.60 -0.90
CA ALA A 18 -4.44 -4.63 0.07
C ALA A 18 -3.05 -4.36 0.62
N TYR A 19 -2.78 -4.83 1.82
CA TYR A 19 -1.46 -4.75 2.41
C TYR A 19 -1.07 -6.11 3.01
N GLY A 20 0.22 -6.29 3.25
CA GLY A 20 0.72 -7.38 4.06
C GLY A 20 1.77 -6.86 5.03
N THR A 21 1.69 -7.34 6.27
CA THR A 21 2.68 -7.17 7.33
C THR A 21 3.34 -8.51 7.66
N ALA A 22 4.33 -8.50 8.55
CA ALA A 22 4.95 -9.71 9.08
C ALA A 22 3.95 -10.59 9.87
N GLU A 23 2.92 -9.98 10.47
CA GLU A 23 1.91 -10.68 11.29
C GLU A 23 0.65 -11.03 10.49
N GLU A 24 0.25 -10.16 9.55
CA GLU A 24 -0.93 -10.29 8.70
C GLU A 24 -0.48 -10.31 7.23
N PRO A 25 -0.24 -11.49 6.63
CA PRO A 25 0.40 -11.59 5.31
C PRO A 25 -0.48 -11.04 4.16
N TYR A 26 -1.78 -10.91 4.38
CA TYR A 26 -2.72 -10.36 3.42
C TYR A 26 -3.96 -9.82 4.12
N GLU A 27 -4.25 -8.54 3.89
CA GLU A 27 -5.52 -7.92 4.30
C GLU A 27 -6.00 -6.98 3.20
N LYS A 28 -7.30 -7.05 2.89
CA LYS A 28 -7.95 -6.10 1.99
C LYS A 28 -8.28 -4.83 2.75
N TYR A 29 -8.01 -3.69 2.14
CA TYR A 29 -8.40 -2.40 2.68
C TYR A 29 -9.09 -1.60 1.58
N SER A 30 -10.41 -1.46 1.71
CA SER A 30 -11.23 -0.80 0.71
C SER A 30 -11.09 0.73 0.80
N PHE A 31 -11.59 1.43 -0.21
CA PHE A 31 -11.64 2.90 -0.16
C PHE A 31 -12.61 3.40 0.90
N ASP A 32 -13.68 2.66 1.17
CA ASP A 32 -14.64 2.99 2.23
C ASP A 32 -13.95 2.87 3.60
N ASP A 33 -13.17 1.82 3.83
CA ASP A 33 -12.40 1.65 5.06
C ASP A 33 -11.44 2.83 5.27
N MET A 34 -10.76 3.31 4.23
CA MET A 34 -9.89 4.49 4.32
C MET A 34 -10.63 5.78 4.70
N VAL A 35 -11.90 5.92 4.30
CA VAL A 35 -12.75 7.06 4.63
C VAL A 35 -13.19 6.97 6.09
N GLU A 36 -13.52 5.77 6.57
CA GLU A 36 -13.92 5.53 7.95
C GLU A 36 -12.74 5.68 8.92
N ALA A 37 -11.58 5.10 8.59
CA ALA A 37 -10.37 5.17 9.39
C ALA A 37 -9.11 5.06 8.51
N ASN A 38 -8.11 5.91 8.74
CA ASN A 38 -6.82 5.71 8.07
C ASN A 38 -5.99 4.63 8.78
N LEU A 39 -5.40 3.74 7.99
CA LEU A 39 -4.44 2.74 8.44
C LEU A 39 -3.12 3.42 8.84
N ASN A 40 -2.49 2.89 9.88
CA ASN A 40 -1.14 3.24 10.32
C ASN A 40 -0.53 2.06 11.09
N LYS A 41 0.10 1.11 10.38
CA LYS A 41 0.67 -0.12 10.95
C LYS A 41 2.18 -0.18 10.74
N ASN A 42 2.92 -0.45 11.81
CA ASN A 42 4.35 -0.76 11.73
C ASN A 42 4.56 -2.23 11.42
N THR A 43 5.57 -2.56 10.62
CA THR A 43 5.92 -3.93 10.25
C THR A 43 7.38 -4.02 9.84
N LEU A 44 8.01 -5.16 10.11
CA LEU A 44 9.21 -5.56 9.39
C LEU A 44 8.82 -5.92 7.95
N GLY A 45 9.53 -5.38 6.96
CA GLY A 45 9.25 -5.61 5.54
C GLY A 45 7.83 -5.18 5.14
N GLY A 46 7.05 -6.11 4.61
CA GLY A 46 5.66 -5.91 4.20
C GLY A 46 5.50 -5.51 2.74
N TYR A 47 4.28 -5.15 2.34
CA TYR A 47 3.97 -4.61 1.01
C TYR A 47 2.63 -3.86 1.02
N VAL A 48 2.43 -3.03 -0.01
CA VAL A 48 1.12 -2.46 -0.34
C VAL A 48 0.80 -2.78 -1.79
N ALA A 49 -0.48 -3.05 -2.06
CA ALA A 49 -0.95 -3.42 -3.38
C ALA A 49 -2.25 -2.69 -3.74
N PHE A 50 -2.42 -2.46 -5.04
CA PHE A 50 -3.67 -2.03 -5.65
C PHE A 50 -4.17 -3.15 -6.56
N ILE A 51 -5.43 -3.54 -6.36
CA ILE A 51 -6.04 -4.70 -6.98
C ILE A 51 -7.20 -4.23 -7.87
N GLN A 52 -7.23 -4.74 -9.10
CA GLN A 52 -8.35 -4.61 -10.05
C GLN A 52 -8.63 -6.00 -10.68
N HIS A 53 -9.72 -6.19 -11.41
CA HIS A 53 -9.92 -7.43 -12.17
C HIS A 53 -8.70 -7.74 -13.07
N TYR A 54 -8.13 -8.94 -12.96
CA TYR A 54 -6.91 -9.42 -13.63
C TYR A 54 -5.59 -8.71 -13.38
N PHE A 55 -5.57 -7.51 -12.81
CA PHE A 55 -4.34 -6.74 -12.61
C PHE A 55 -4.05 -6.49 -11.14
N VAL A 56 -2.75 -6.44 -10.83
CA VAL A 56 -2.24 -5.98 -9.54
C VAL A 56 -1.03 -5.09 -9.77
N SER A 57 -0.91 -4.05 -8.96
CA SER A 57 0.35 -3.34 -8.78
C SER A 57 0.73 -3.37 -7.31
N ALA A 58 2.01 -3.52 -7.00
CA ALA A 58 2.48 -3.58 -5.62
C ALA A 58 3.82 -2.87 -5.44
N TRP A 59 3.98 -2.20 -4.32
CA TRP A 59 5.26 -1.72 -3.82
C TRP A 59 5.74 -2.63 -2.69
N VAL A 60 6.96 -3.13 -2.81
CA VAL A 60 7.60 -4.05 -1.86
C VAL A 60 8.95 -3.44 -1.44
N PRO A 61 9.10 -2.94 -0.20
CA PRO A 61 10.37 -2.44 0.31
C PRO A 61 11.34 -3.59 0.59
N ALA A 62 12.56 -3.24 1.01
CA ALA A 62 13.49 -4.21 1.58
C ALA A 62 12.84 -4.94 2.77
N GLN A 63 12.86 -6.27 2.75
CA GLN A 63 12.08 -7.08 3.72
C GLN A 63 12.71 -7.15 5.12
N ASP A 64 13.95 -6.70 5.26
CA ASP A 64 14.70 -6.55 6.51
C ASP A 64 14.60 -5.13 7.11
N SER A 65 13.82 -4.23 6.50
CA SER A 65 13.63 -2.86 6.99
C SER A 65 12.35 -2.69 7.80
N ASN A 66 12.39 -1.84 8.83
CA ASN A 66 11.16 -1.44 9.53
C ASN A 66 10.41 -0.42 8.69
N ASN A 67 9.12 -0.67 8.46
CA ASN A 67 8.26 0.16 7.64
C ASN A 67 6.97 0.49 8.38
N THR A 68 6.37 1.61 8.03
CA THR A 68 4.97 1.90 8.36
C THR A 68 4.14 1.86 7.09
N ILE A 69 3.12 1.00 7.08
CA ILE A 69 2.06 0.98 6.08
C ILE A 69 0.97 1.95 6.52
N TYR A 70 0.54 2.82 5.61
CA TYR A 70 -0.47 3.82 5.91
C TYR A 70 -1.48 3.99 4.77
N THR A 71 -2.63 4.55 5.12
CA THR A 71 -3.57 5.09 4.14
C THR A 71 -3.87 6.57 4.38
N ALA A 72 -4.32 7.25 3.34
CA ALA A 72 -4.81 8.62 3.42
C ALA A 72 -5.88 8.83 2.36
N VAL A 73 -6.84 9.70 2.66
CA VAL A 73 -7.78 10.24 1.67
C VAL A 73 -7.45 11.72 1.45
N ARG A 74 -7.15 12.11 0.22
CA ARG A 74 -6.83 13.51 -0.14
C ARG A 74 -7.51 13.87 -1.44
N ASN A 75 -8.22 15.00 -1.49
CA ASN A 75 -8.92 15.48 -2.68
C ASN A 75 -9.80 14.41 -3.35
N GLY A 76 -10.50 13.61 -2.55
CA GLY A 76 -11.34 12.50 -3.02
C GLY A 76 -10.59 11.28 -3.56
N GLN A 77 -9.26 11.21 -3.38
CA GLN A 77 -8.43 10.09 -3.79
C GLN A 77 -7.98 9.27 -2.58
N GLY A 78 -8.22 7.96 -2.60
CA GLY A 78 -7.62 7.01 -1.66
C GLY A 78 -6.17 6.71 -2.03
N ILE A 79 -5.30 6.77 -1.04
CA ILE A 79 -3.86 6.52 -1.12
C ILE A 79 -3.54 5.41 -0.12
N MET A 80 -2.84 4.38 -0.56
CA MET A 80 -2.14 3.45 0.33
C MET A 80 -0.65 3.52 0.01
N GLY A 81 0.18 3.59 1.05
CA GLY A 81 1.62 3.72 0.89
C GLY A 81 2.38 3.05 2.02
N LEU A 82 3.69 2.99 1.83
CA LEU A 82 4.64 2.54 2.83
C LEU A 82 5.73 3.60 2.99
N LYS A 83 6.22 3.76 4.22
CA LYS A 83 7.36 4.63 4.55
C LYS A 83 8.37 3.80 5.34
N GLY A 84 9.63 3.83 4.91
CA GLY A 84 10.74 3.26 5.68
C GLY A 84 11.24 4.24 6.74
N GLU A 85 12.13 3.75 7.61
CA GLU A 85 12.81 4.59 8.60
C GLU A 85 13.67 5.67 7.94
N PRO A 86 13.86 6.84 8.60
CA PRO A 86 14.77 7.87 8.13
C PRO A 86 16.21 7.34 8.04
N VAL A 87 16.85 7.54 6.88
CA VAL A 87 18.26 7.18 6.68
C VAL A 87 19.12 8.43 6.75
N ASN A 88 20.07 8.45 7.69
CA ASN A 88 21.02 9.54 7.86
C ASN A 88 22.28 9.31 7.03
N ILE A 89 22.53 10.16 6.04
CA ILE A 89 23.69 10.06 5.14
C ILE A 89 24.76 11.04 5.63
N GLN A 90 25.90 10.51 6.08
CA GLN A 90 27.01 11.31 6.57
C GLN A 90 27.73 12.04 5.43
N ALA A 91 28.49 13.08 5.77
CA ALA A 91 29.32 13.78 4.80
C ALA A 91 30.27 12.80 4.09
N ASN A 92 30.36 12.91 2.77
CA ASN A 92 31.16 12.06 1.90
C ASN A 92 30.78 10.56 1.91
N SER A 93 29.55 10.20 2.33
CA SER A 93 29.05 8.82 2.20
C SER A 93 27.95 8.69 1.14
N THR A 94 27.60 7.45 0.78
CA THR A 94 26.52 7.12 -0.15
C THR A 94 25.61 6.08 0.50
N ALA A 95 24.29 6.20 0.30
CA ALA A 95 23.31 5.22 0.70
C ALA A 95 22.48 4.79 -0.51
N ASN A 96 22.18 3.50 -0.60
CA ASN A 96 21.31 2.94 -1.63
C ASN A 96 19.98 2.55 -0.99
N LEU A 97 18.89 3.07 -1.54
CA LEU A 97 17.53 2.75 -1.13
C LEU A 97 16.82 2.10 -2.31
N SER A 98 16.17 0.97 -2.08
CA SER A 98 15.51 0.21 -3.13
C SER A 98 14.16 -0.30 -2.67
N ALA A 99 13.23 -0.36 -3.62
CA ALA A 99 11.96 -1.06 -3.50
C ALA A 99 11.66 -1.73 -4.84
N THR A 100 10.97 -2.86 -4.79
CA THR A 100 10.45 -3.51 -5.98
C THR A 100 9.06 -2.98 -6.27
N TYR A 101 8.83 -2.57 -7.52
CA TYR A 101 7.50 -2.27 -8.03
C TYR A 101 7.06 -3.37 -8.99
N TYR A 102 5.95 -4.03 -8.67
CA TYR A 102 5.28 -4.93 -9.60
C TYR A 102 4.08 -4.21 -10.22
N MET A 103 3.86 -4.40 -11.50
CA MET A 103 2.63 -4.00 -12.19
C MET A 103 2.39 -4.94 -13.35
N GLY A 104 1.28 -5.67 -13.31
CA GLY A 104 1.02 -6.69 -14.32
C GLY A 104 -0.24 -7.49 -14.05
N PRO A 105 -0.44 -8.57 -14.83
CA PRO A 105 -1.48 -9.54 -14.53
C PRO A 105 -1.26 -10.15 -13.14
N LYS A 106 -2.33 -10.60 -12.50
CA LYS A 106 -2.24 -11.39 -11.26
C LYS A 106 -1.69 -12.77 -11.52
#